data_AF-A0A914CVH8-F1
#
_entry.id   AF-A0A914CVH8-F1
#
_cell.length_a   1.000
_cell.length_b   1.000
_cell.length_c   1.000
_cell.angle_alpha   90.00
_cell.angle_beta   90.00
_cell.angle_gamma   90.00
#
_symmetry.space_group_name_H-M   'P 1'
#
loop_
_entity.id
_entity.type
_entity.pdbx_description
1 polymer ?
#
loop_
_entity_poly.entity_id
_entity_poly.type
_entity_poly.pdbx_seq_one_letter_code
_entity_poly.pdbx_strand_id
1 'polypeptide(L)'
;MNFEPSSAIASTSILSRKNRDVNQITKTKYEVSPEKPIHILFPLPAEKGRVEVNPFGITIDLARPVVDEAVEDVYRRKLVTRGSLRIHFEDSKLSDAHGPNVAIIQLVKNQLDCIIGYAFVYALAPVARMSPYWMDVDSTGIPVITSVGLTSNLDNRKEYQLMTRISSPYKVVKDAVIALFRRLNLYRSAYIFHEQRHDNPNSAIPYGECYLLMASLQPYLYRLNKMEHNYFMFNELHYNKERMEENLRKASMLSNGNLGVLERSPRF
;
A
#
# COMPACT_ATOMS: atom_id res chain seq x y z
N MET A 1 -49.94 52.83 17.03
CA MET A 1 -50.92 51.83 16.57
C MET A 1 -50.86 51.83 15.06
N ASN A 2 -50.27 50.78 14.47
CA ASN A 2 -51.01 49.70 13.79
C ASN A 2 -51.25 50.09 12.31
N PHE A 3 -50.80 49.44 11.24
CA PHE A 3 -50.24 48.11 10.92
C PHE A 3 -49.48 48.28 9.58
N GLU A 4 -48.36 47.59 9.36
CA GLU A 4 -47.95 47.15 8.01
C GLU A 4 -47.56 45.65 8.07
N PRO A 5 -48.04 44.81 7.14
CA PRO A 5 -47.71 43.39 7.11
C PRO A 5 -46.55 43.04 6.17
N SER A 6 -45.64 42.24 6.74
CA SER A 6 -44.89 41.10 6.19
C SER A 6 -45.07 40.71 4.71
N SER A 7 -43.94 40.60 3.99
CA SER A 7 -43.57 39.37 3.26
C SER A 7 -42.08 39.33 2.87
N ALA A 8 -41.29 38.51 3.58
CA ALA A 8 -40.08 37.87 3.04
C ALA A 8 -39.77 36.60 3.86
N ILE A 9 -40.13 35.44 3.32
CA ILE A 9 -39.99 34.13 3.95
C ILE A 9 -38.69 33.45 3.50
N ALA A 10 -37.88 33.12 4.51
CA ALA A 10 -37.02 31.95 4.72
C ALA A 10 -36.15 31.41 3.57
N SER A 11 -34.83 31.54 3.73
CA SER A 11 -33.83 30.60 3.21
C SER A 11 -32.50 30.74 3.94
N THR A 12 -32.40 30.32 5.22
CA THR A 12 -31.08 30.32 5.91
C THR A 12 -30.91 29.34 7.09
N SER A 13 -31.72 28.30 7.24
CA SER A 13 -31.61 27.39 8.41
C SER A 13 -31.13 25.96 8.12
N ILE A 14 -30.90 25.57 6.86
CA ILE A 14 -30.55 24.17 6.52
C ILE A 14 -29.03 23.94 6.41
N LEU A 15 -28.23 24.97 6.06
CA LEU A 15 -26.77 24.85 5.92
C LEU A 15 -26.00 24.89 7.25
N SER A 16 -26.63 25.35 8.34
CA SER A 16 -25.98 25.48 9.65
C SER A 16 -25.96 24.18 10.48
N ARG A 17 -26.90 23.25 10.22
CA ARG A 17 -27.01 22.00 11.00
C ARG A 17 -26.00 20.92 10.56
N LYS A 18 -25.71 20.80 9.26
CA LYS A 18 -24.77 19.78 8.76
C LYS A 18 -23.31 19.98 9.19
N ASN A 19 -22.90 21.21 9.51
CA ASN A 19 -21.53 21.49 9.94
C ASN A 19 -21.27 21.30 11.44
N ARG A 20 -22.29 21.05 12.26
CA ARG A 20 -22.11 20.74 13.69
C ARG A 20 -21.91 19.26 13.98
N ASP A 21 -22.44 18.38 13.12
CA ASP A 21 -22.39 16.92 13.35
C ASP A 21 -21.06 16.27 12.92
N VAL A 22 -20.30 16.89 12.00
CA VAL A 22 -18.99 16.34 11.57
C VAL A 22 -17.90 16.56 12.62
N ASN A 23 -18.03 17.58 13.48
CA ASN A 23 -17.04 17.92 14.51
C ASN A 23 -17.23 17.19 15.86
N GLN A 24 -18.20 16.26 15.98
CA GLN A 24 -18.45 15.51 17.22
C GLN A 24 -17.93 14.07 17.26
N ILE A 25 -17.40 13.53 16.16
CA ILE A 25 -16.98 12.11 16.06
C ILE A 25 -15.49 11.89 16.41
N THR A 26 -14.76 12.92 16.84
CA THR A 26 -13.33 12.82 17.23
C THR A 26 -13.08 12.76 18.73
N LYS A 27 -14.09 12.39 19.54
CA LYS A 27 -13.83 12.04 20.94
C LYS A 27 -13.22 10.63 21.01
N THR A 28 -11.92 10.57 21.22
CA THR A 28 -11.25 9.37 21.73
C THR A 28 -12.06 8.86 22.92
N LYS A 29 -12.49 7.59 22.87
CA LYS A 29 -13.37 6.96 23.89
C LYS A 29 -12.73 6.94 25.29
N TYR A 30 -11.45 7.24 25.36
CA TYR A 30 -10.64 7.30 26.57
C TYR A 30 -9.88 8.62 26.65
N GLU A 31 -9.92 9.24 27.83
CA GLU A 31 -9.01 10.32 28.18
C GLU A 31 -7.60 9.74 28.30
N VAL A 32 -6.64 10.34 27.59
CA VAL A 32 -5.28 9.81 27.51
C VAL A 32 -4.50 10.24 28.75
N SER A 33 -3.87 9.29 29.44
CA SER A 33 -3.10 9.59 30.65
C SER A 33 -1.94 10.56 30.33
N PRO A 34 -1.78 11.65 31.11
CA PRO A 34 -0.74 12.64 30.86
C PRO A 34 0.65 12.19 31.33
N GLU A 35 0.76 11.08 32.07
CA GLU A 35 2.01 10.71 32.74
C GLU A 35 3.07 10.21 31.76
N LYS A 36 2.71 9.38 30.76
CA LYS A 36 3.50 8.99 29.57
C LYS A 36 2.60 8.35 28.48
N PRO A 37 2.06 9.11 27.51
CA PRO A 37 1.31 8.53 26.39
C PRO A 37 2.25 7.77 25.42
N ILE A 38 1.73 6.73 24.79
CA ILE A 38 2.33 5.98 23.67
C ILE A 38 1.60 6.42 22.40
N HIS A 39 2.31 7.10 21.52
CA HIS A 39 1.80 7.69 20.29
C HIS A 39 1.97 6.75 19.11
N ILE A 40 0.84 6.28 18.55
CA ILE A 40 0.82 5.38 17.39
C ILE A 40 0.23 6.13 16.20
N LEU A 41 1.02 6.30 15.15
CA LEU A 41 0.61 6.94 13.91
C LEU A 41 0.13 5.93 12.88
N PHE A 42 -1.05 6.18 12.32
CA PHE A 42 -1.63 5.51 11.15
C PHE A 42 -1.69 6.50 9.98
N PRO A 43 -0.63 6.57 9.14
CA PRO A 43 -0.58 7.50 8.01
C PRO A 43 -1.29 6.85 6.80
N LEU A 44 -2.62 6.85 6.86
CA LEU A 44 -3.50 6.23 5.86
C LEU A 44 -4.23 7.32 5.07
N PRO A 45 -4.65 7.06 3.83
CA PRO A 45 -5.32 8.07 3.04
C PRO A 45 -6.76 8.26 3.50
N ALA A 46 -7.27 9.49 3.41
CA ALA A 46 -8.69 9.77 3.63
C ALA A 46 -9.55 9.15 2.50
N GLU A 47 -9.09 9.27 1.26
CA GLU A 47 -9.78 8.75 0.08
C GLU A 47 -9.14 7.48 -0.46
N LYS A 48 -9.93 6.62 -1.11
CA LYS A 48 -9.45 5.36 -1.70
C LYS A 48 -8.40 5.60 -2.78
N GLY A 49 -8.56 6.65 -3.58
CA GLY A 49 -7.68 6.94 -4.71
C GLY A 49 -7.69 5.84 -5.79
N ARG A 50 -6.62 5.82 -6.59
CA ARG A 50 -6.46 4.86 -7.69
C ARG A 50 -5.77 3.58 -7.20
N VAL A 51 -5.99 2.48 -7.91
CA VAL A 51 -5.49 1.14 -7.54
C VAL A 51 -3.97 1.07 -7.51
N GLU A 52 -3.26 1.89 -8.29
CA GLU A 52 -1.81 1.78 -8.44
C GLU A 52 -1.05 2.44 -7.29
N VAL A 53 -1.71 3.37 -6.60
CA VAL A 53 -1.20 3.99 -5.37
C VAL A 53 -1.84 3.40 -4.11
N ASN A 54 -3.01 2.74 -4.23
CA ASN A 54 -3.70 2.07 -3.13
C ASN A 54 -4.31 0.72 -3.57
N PRO A 55 -3.49 -0.29 -3.83
CA PRO A 55 -3.94 -1.55 -4.43
C PRO A 55 -4.87 -2.36 -3.53
N PHE A 56 -4.79 -2.14 -2.22
CA PHE A 56 -5.63 -2.81 -1.22
C PHE A 56 -6.84 -1.97 -0.80
N GLY A 57 -6.97 -0.74 -1.34
CA GLY A 57 -8.08 0.16 -1.04
C GLY A 57 -8.20 0.55 0.43
N ILE A 58 -7.10 0.55 1.19
CA ILE A 58 -7.10 0.86 2.62
C ILE A 58 -7.25 2.36 2.79
N THR A 59 -8.20 2.79 3.64
CA THR A 59 -8.43 4.19 4.01
C THR A 59 -8.53 4.34 5.52
N ILE A 60 -8.47 5.59 6.01
CA ILE A 60 -8.71 5.91 7.43
C ILE A 60 -10.06 5.35 7.89
N ASP A 61 -11.12 5.56 7.12
CA ASP A 61 -12.49 5.15 7.50
C ASP A 61 -12.66 3.63 7.60
N LEU A 62 -11.91 2.88 6.78
CA LEU A 62 -11.90 1.42 6.84
C LEU A 62 -11.05 0.89 8.01
N ALA A 63 -9.92 1.55 8.30
CA ALA A 63 -9.01 1.11 9.34
C ALA A 63 -9.48 1.46 10.76
N ARG A 64 -10.09 2.65 10.94
CA ARG A 64 -10.43 3.19 12.26
C ARG A 64 -11.29 2.24 13.11
N PRO A 65 -12.39 1.65 12.62
CA PRO A 65 -13.20 0.74 13.44
C PRO A 65 -12.42 -0.49 13.93
N VAL A 66 -11.50 -1.01 13.11
CA VAL A 66 -10.65 -2.17 13.47
C VAL A 66 -9.61 -1.77 14.52
N VAL A 67 -9.02 -0.59 14.38
CA VAL A 67 -8.06 -0.05 15.35
C VAL A 67 -8.75 0.25 16.68
N ASP A 68 -9.95 0.83 16.66
CA ASP A 68 -10.72 1.12 17.87
C ASP A 68 -11.00 -0.18 18.66
N GLU A 69 -11.46 -1.25 17.99
CA GLU A 69 -11.66 -2.56 18.65
C GLU A 69 -10.35 -3.17 19.15
N ALA A 70 -9.24 -3.02 18.41
CA ALA A 70 -7.94 -3.51 18.86
C ALA A 70 -7.44 -2.79 20.12
N VAL A 71 -7.63 -1.47 20.21
CA VAL A 71 -7.28 -0.68 21.41
C VAL A 71 -8.13 -1.12 22.60
N GLU A 72 -9.42 -1.37 22.40
CA GLU A 72 -10.29 -1.91 23.44
C GLU A 72 -9.83 -3.28 23.94
N ASP A 73 -9.45 -4.18 23.04
CA ASP A 73 -8.93 -5.50 23.39
C ASP A 73 -7.62 -5.41 24.17
N VAL A 74 -6.72 -4.51 23.77
CA VAL A 74 -5.45 -4.25 24.47
C VAL A 74 -5.67 -3.80 25.91
N TYR A 75 -6.63 -2.90 26.16
CA TYR A 75 -6.99 -2.47 27.52
C TYR A 75 -7.72 -3.57 28.30
N ARG A 76 -8.64 -4.28 27.66
CA ARG A 76 -9.38 -5.40 28.26
C ARG A 76 -8.42 -6.50 28.75
N ARG A 77 -7.36 -6.78 27.96
CA ARG A 77 -6.30 -7.74 28.29
C ARG A 77 -5.24 -7.18 29.26
N LYS A 78 -5.33 -5.90 29.63
CA LYS A 78 -4.38 -5.21 30.53
C LYS A 78 -2.93 -5.28 30.04
N LEU A 79 -2.71 -5.22 28.72
CA LEU A 79 -1.35 -5.25 28.14
C LEU A 79 -0.60 -3.94 28.36
N VAL A 80 -1.34 -2.83 28.54
CA VAL A 80 -0.82 -1.50 28.85
C VAL A 80 -1.74 -0.81 29.85
N THR A 81 -1.25 0.26 30.50
CA THR A 81 -2.05 1.11 31.38
C THR A 81 -3.25 1.71 30.63
N ARG A 82 -4.43 1.67 31.24
CA ARG A 82 -5.63 2.23 30.61
C ARG A 82 -5.43 3.71 30.27
N GLY A 83 -5.82 4.10 29.06
CA GLY A 83 -5.64 5.48 28.57
C GLY A 83 -4.22 5.82 28.14
N SER A 84 -3.25 4.89 28.13
CA SER A 84 -1.89 5.22 27.70
C SER A 84 -1.69 5.32 26.18
N LEU A 85 -2.66 4.94 25.35
CA LEU A 85 -2.47 4.87 23.89
C LEU A 85 -3.10 6.10 23.24
N ARG A 86 -2.29 6.84 22.48
CA ARG A 86 -2.73 7.96 21.65
C ARG A 86 -2.62 7.58 20.18
N ILE A 87 -3.77 7.36 19.55
CA ILE A 87 -3.85 7.01 18.13
C ILE A 87 -3.96 8.30 17.29
N HIS A 88 -3.10 8.42 16.27
CA HIS A 88 -3.13 9.50 15.30
C HIS A 88 -3.48 8.92 13.92
N PHE A 89 -4.60 9.35 13.35
CA PHE A 89 -4.90 9.10 11.95
C PHE A 89 -4.63 10.37 11.18
N GLU A 90 -3.73 10.29 10.22
CA GLU A 90 -3.30 11.45 9.45
C GLU A 90 -3.33 11.09 7.96
N ASP A 91 -3.94 11.97 7.17
CA ASP A 91 -4.14 11.73 5.74
C ASP A 91 -2.81 11.76 4.98
N SER A 92 -2.38 10.60 4.50
CA SER A 92 -1.14 10.49 3.70
C SER A 92 -1.30 10.95 2.24
N LYS A 93 -2.54 11.25 1.80
CA LYS A 93 -2.88 11.73 0.45
C LYS A 93 -2.36 10.87 -0.71
N LEU A 94 -2.06 9.59 -0.43
CA LEU A 94 -1.48 8.65 -1.42
C LEU A 94 -0.28 9.24 -2.18
N SER A 95 0.54 10.02 -1.47
CA SER A 95 1.66 10.74 -2.07
C SER A 95 2.97 10.28 -1.45
N ASP A 96 3.95 10.03 -2.30
CA ASP A 96 5.34 9.72 -1.95
C ASP A 96 6.13 10.94 -1.43
N ALA A 97 5.55 12.15 -1.51
CA ALA A 97 6.10 13.37 -0.92
C ALA A 97 5.32 13.80 0.34
N HIS A 98 3.98 13.86 0.26
CA HIS A 98 3.15 14.27 1.40
C HIS A 98 3.09 13.20 2.49
N GLY A 99 2.96 11.93 2.09
CA GLY A 99 2.85 10.80 3.01
C GLY A 99 4.00 10.76 4.01
N PRO A 100 5.28 10.73 3.58
CA PRO A 100 6.40 10.75 4.51
C PRO A 100 6.43 11.95 5.46
N ASN A 101 6.00 13.13 4.98
CA ASN A 101 5.99 14.34 5.78
C ASN A 101 5.02 14.27 6.98
N VAL A 102 3.95 13.48 6.87
CA VAL A 102 3.04 13.21 8.00
C VAL A 102 3.79 12.62 9.20
N ALA A 103 4.67 11.65 8.96
CA ALA A 103 5.50 11.07 10.02
C ALA A 103 6.50 12.09 10.59
N ILE A 104 7.13 12.90 9.72
CA ILE A 104 8.07 13.94 10.16
C ILE A 104 7.36 14.98 11.05
N ILE A 105 6.15 15.40 10.71
CA ILE A 105 5.37 16.34 11.53
C ILE A 105 5.10 15.76 12.93
N GLN A 106 4.74 14.48 13.02
CA GLN A 106 4.51 13.84 14.32
C GLN A 106 5.80 13.64 15.13
N LEU A 107 6.90 13.32 14.44
CA LEU A 107 8.23 13.24 15.05
C LEU A 107 8.63 14.59 15.68
N VAL A 108 8.51 15.69 14.94
CA VAL A 108 8.86 17.05 15.42
C VAL A 108 7.97 17.51 16.58
N LYS A 109 6.72 17.02 16.64
CA LYS A 109 5.81 17.27 17.77
C LYS A 109 6.14 16.45 19.01
N ASN A 110 7.11 15.54 18.95
CA ASN A 110 7.36 14.51 19.95
C ASN A 110 6.12 13.65 20.24
N GLN A 111 5.41 13.28 19.17
CA GLN A 111 4.14 12.55 19.20
C GLN A 111 4.20 11.31 18.31
N LEU A 112 5.32 10.58 18.35
CA LEU A 112 5.55 9.44 17.48
C LEU A 112 6.43 8.37 18.14
N ASP A 113 5.81 7.29 18.59
CA ASP A 113 6.50 6.12 19.16
C ASP A 113 6.43 4.89 18.23
N CYS A 114 5.42 4.82 17.35
CA CYS A 114 5.24 3.72 16.41
C CYS A 114 4.47 4.18 15.17
N ILE A 115 4.80 3.62 14.01
CA ILE A 115 4.04 3.80 12.76
C ILE A 115 3.41 2.47 12.37
N ILE A 116 2.10 2.48 12.08
CA ILE A 116 1.37 1.34 11.52
C ILE A 116 0.71 1.78 10.20
N GLY A 117 1.24 1.32 9.06
CA GLY A 117 0.86 1.76 7.72
C GLY A 117 2.00 1.55 6.72
N TYR A 118 2.13 2.30 5.62
CA TYR A 118 1.16 3.15 4.91
C TYR A 118 0.20 2.27 4.08
N ALA A 119 -0.71 2.89 3.32
CA ALA A 119 -1.42 2.22 2.22
C ALA A 119 -0.63 2.23 0.89
N PHE A 120 0.29 3.19 0.71
CA PHE A 120 1.09 3.36 -0.49
C PHE A 120 2.56 3.02 -0.22
N VAL A 121 3.10 2.01 -0.93
CA VAL A 121 4.45 1.49 -0.68
C VAL A 121 5.56 2.51 -0.93
N TYR A 122 5.37 3.43 -1.87
CA TYR A 122 6.36 4.47 -2.19
C TYR A 122 6.43 5.57 -1.12
N ALA A 123 5.34 5.80 -0.37
CA ALA A 123 5.37 6.64 0.83
C ALA A 123 6.00 5.90 2.03
N LEU A 124 5.73 4.59 2.15
CA LEU A 124 6.28 3.73 3.20
C LEU A 124 7.81 3.61 3.12
N ALA A 125 8.35 3.32 1.95
CA ALA A 125 9.76 3.00 1.76
C ALA A 125 10.75 4.04 2.33
N PRO A 126 10.64 5.35 2.01
CA PRO A 126 11.53 6.36 2.58
C PRO A 126 11.38 6.48 4.09
N VAL A 127 10.16 6.41 4.64
CA VAL A 127 9.91 6.46 6.09
C VAL A 127 10.57 5.28 6.79
N ALA A 128 10.36 4.07 6.29
CA ALA A 128 10.97 2.87 6.85
C ALA A 128 12.50 2.93 6.82
N ARG A 129 13.10 3.53 5.79
CA ARG A 129 14.55 3.74 5.68
C ARG A 129 15.09 4.78 6.66
N MET A 130 14.35 5.86 6.90
CA MET A 130 14.76 6.93 7.81
C MET A 130 14.50 6.61 9.28
N SER A 131 13.47 5.81 9.56
CA SER A 131 13.01 5.51 10.92
C SER A 131 14.06 4.99 11.92
N PRO A 132 15.11 4.22 11.51
CA PRO A 132 16.17 3.83 12.42
C PRO A 132 17.04 5.01 12.89
N TYR A 133 17.05 6.13 12.17
CA TYR A 133 17.84 7.32 12.50
C TYR A 133 17.05 8.34 13.33
N TRP A 134 15.77 8.11 13.58
CA TRP A 134 14.92 8.95 14.43
C TRP A 134 15.10 8.54 15.91
N MET A 135 16.33 8.66 16.39
CA MET A 135 16.76 8.27 17.73
C MET A 135 16.55 9.42 18.72
N ASP A 136 16.35 9.05 19.98
CA ASP A 136 16.41 9.95 21.13
C ASP A 136 17.22 9.26 22.24
N VAL A 137 17.46 9.92 23.38
CA VAL A 137 18.29 9.42 24.50
C VAL A 137 17.91 7.99 24.91
N ASP A 138 16.62 7.67 24.89
CA ASP A 138 16.08 6.36 25.30
C ASP A 138 15.55 5.51 24.12
N SER A 139 15.75 5.93 22.86
CA SER A 139 15.18 5.27 21.68
C SER A 139 16.21 5.00 20.58
N THR A 140 16.18 3.79 20.01
CA THR A 140 17.04 3.37 18.89
C THR A 140 16.38 3.56 17.52
N GLY A 141 15.32 4.39 17.46
CA GLY A 141 14.56 4.69 16.26
C GLY A 141 13.07 4.35 16.40
N ILE A 142 12.29 4.64 15.36
CA ILE A 142 10.83 4.42 15.38
C ILE A 142 10.47 3.12 14.63
N PRO A 143 9.79 2.15 15.27
CA PRO A 143 9.33 0.95 14.58
C PRO A 143 8.24 1.28 13.54
N VAL A 144 8.34 0.63 12.37
CA VAL A 144 7.37 0.75 11.28
C VAL A 144 6.74 -0.61 10.99
N ILE A 145 5.43 -0.73 11.19
CA ILE A 145 4.67 -1.97 10.98
C ILE A 145 3.80 -1.79 9.74
N THR A 146 3.83 -2.75 8.81
CA THR A 146 3.12 -2.64 7.53
C THR A 146 2.40 -3.92 7.12
N SER A 147 1.25 -3.77 6.48
CA SER A 147 0.53 -4.84 5.78
C SER A 147 0.72 -4.82 4.26
N VAL A 148 1.18 -3.69 3.69
CA VAL A 148 1.22 -3.50 2.23
C VAL A 148 2.62 -3.63 1.63
N GLY A 149 3.68 -3.68 2.45
CA GLY A 149 5.07 -3.78 2.02
C GLY A 149 5.44 -5.16 1.43
N LEU A 150 4.72 -5.65 0.43
CA LEU A 150 4.84 -7.04 -0.06
C LEU A 150 6.00 -7.24 -1.05
N THR A 151 6.52 -6.17 -1.65
CA THR A 151 7.63 -6.22 -2.60
C THR A 151 8.94 -6.72 -1.98
N SER A 152 9.74 -7.43 -2.78
CA SER A 152 11.10 -7.86 -2.41
C SER A 152 12.09 -6.69 -2.33
N ASN A 153 11.77 -5.53 -2.90
CA ASN A 153 12.62 -4.33 -2.83
C ASN A 153 12.83 -3.83 -1.40
N LEU A 154 11.96 -4.24 -0.47
CA LEU A 154 12.02 -3.88 0.93
C LEU A 154 12.76 -4.92 1.80
N ASP A 155 13.41 -5.93 1.21
CA ASP A 155 13.98 -7.08 1.92
C ASP A 155 15.32 -6.81 2.60
N ASN A 156 16.01 -5.74 2.19
CA ASN A 156 17.31 -5.38 2.74
C ASN A 156 17.18 -4.98 4.21
N ARG A 157 17.47 -5.92 5.12
CA ARG A 157 17.39 -5.68 6.57
C ARG A 157 18.38 -4.66 7.10
N LYS A 158 19.43 -4.30 6.33
CA LYS A 158 20.32 -3.19 6.69
C LYS A 158 19.69 -1.83 6.41
N GLU A 159 18.80 -1.76 5.43
CA GLU A 159 18.11 -0.53 5.00
C GLU A 159 16.78 -0.35 5.71
N TYR A 160 16.03 -1.44 5.93
CA TYR A 160 14.71 -1.45 6.55
C TYR A 160 14.75 -2.17 7.92
N GLN A 161 15.67 -1.72 8.79
CA GLN A 161 16.00 -2.39 10.06
C GLN A 161 14.81 -2.49 11.01
N LEU A 162 14.07 -1.40 11.18
CA LEU A 162 12.93 -1.31 12.12
C LEU A 162 11.58 -1.61 11.45
N MET A 163 11.58 -2.09 10.20
CA MET A 163 10.36 -2.40 9.48
C MET A 163 9.91 -3.85 9.69
N THR A 164 8.72 -4.00 10.24
CA THR A 164 8.05 -5.28 10.44
C THR A 164 6.87 -5.41 9.48
N ARG A 165 6.80 -6.51 8.74
CA ARG A 165 5.68 -6.82 7.85
C ARG A 165 4.77 -7.83 8.52
N ILE A 166 3.48 -7.53 8.61
CA ILE A 166 2.48 -8.48 9.09
C ILE A 166 2.12 -9.47 7.98
N SER A 167 2.08 -9.00 6.74
CA SER A 167 1.79 -9.84 5.57
C SER A 167 3.08 -10.40 4.95
N SER A 168 2.98 -11.62 4.43
CA SER A 168 4.12 -12.30 3.79
C SER A 168 4.50 -11.61 2.46
N PRO A 169 5.79 -11.38 2.19
CA PRO A 169 6.23 -10.82 0.92
C PRO A 169 5.91 -11.74 -0.28
N TYR A 170 5.81 -11.15 -1.48
CA TYR A 170 5.47 -11.89 -2.71
C TYR A 170 6.40 -13.07 -3.02
N LYS A 171 7.68 -12.96 -2.67
CA LYS A 171 8.66 -14.04 -2.87
C LYS A 171 8.30 -15.35 -2.15
N VAL A 172 7.41 -15.32 -1.16
CA VAL A 172 6.96 -16.55 -0.46
C VAL A 172 6.09 -17.41 -1.37
N VAL A 173 5.36 -16.81 -2.31
CA VAL A 173 4.52 -17.52 -3.30
C VAL A 173 5.35 -18.39 -4.24
N LYS A 174 6.63 -18.04 -4.42
CA LYS A 174 7.58 -18.76 -5.27
C LYS A 174 7.64 -20.25 -5.00
N ASP A 175 7.77 -20.67 -3.74
CA ASP A 175 8.00 -22.09 -3.44
C ASP A 175 6.76 -22.92 -3.82
N ALA A 176 5.56 -22.38 -3.60
CA ALA A 176 4.31 -22.99 -4.05
C ALA A 176 4.23 -23.08 -5.58
N VAL A 177 4.57 -22.00 -6.30
CA VAL A 177 4.55 -21.98 -7.77
C VAL A 177 5.55 -22.98 -8.35
N ILE A 178 6.78 -23.01 -7.85
CA ILE A 178 7.81 -23.94 -8.32
C ILE A 178 7.42 -25.39 -8.02
N ALA A 179 6.87 -25.67 -6.83
CA ALA A 179 6.40 -27.00 -6.47
C ALA A 179 5.27 -27.46 -7.39
N LEU A 180 4.31 -26.59 -7.69
CA LEU A 180 3.22 -26.85 -8.63
C LEU A 180 3.76 -27.16 -10.03
N PHE A 181 4.70 -26.34 -10.52
CA PHE A 181 5.25 -26.50 -11.87
C PHE A 181 6.02 -27.80 -12.01
N ARG A 182 6.84 -28.15 -11.02
CA ARG A 182 7.54 -29.45 -11.00
C ARG A 182 6.55 -30.62 -10.97
N ARG A 183 5.49 -30.53 -10.16
CA ARG A 183 4.46 -31.59 -10.07
C ARG A 183 3.70 -31.78 -11.37
N LEU A 184 3.43 -30.70 -12.10
CA LEU A 184 2.72 -30.73 -13.39
C LEU A 184 3.67 -30.85 -14.60
N ASN A 185 4.98 -30.98 -14.37
CA ASN A 185 6.01 -30.98 -15.42
C ASN A 185 5.96 -29.75 -16.36
N LEU A 186 5.60 -28.59 -15.82
CA LEU A 186 5.54 -27.31 -16.54
C LEU A 186 6.91 -26.62 -16.53
N TYR A 187 7.78 -27.01 -17.46
CA TYR A 187 9.12 -26.42 -17.64
C TYR A 187 9.18 -25.41 -18.78
N ARG A 188 8.07 -25.15 -19.46
CA ARG A 188 7.94 -24.10 -20.47
C ARG A 188 6.61 -23.39 -20.29
N SER A 189 6.69 -22.15 -19.85
CA SER A 189 5.52 -21.33 -19.54
C SER A 189 5.81 -19.87 -19.83
N ALA A 190 4.86 -19.23 -20.50
CA ALA A 190 4.85 -17.80 -20.71
C ALA A 190 3.77 -17.16 -19.84
N TYR A 191 4.03 -15.95 -19.35
CA TYR A 191 3.11 -15.21 -18.48
C TYR A 191 2.64 -13.94 -19.19
N ILE A 192 1.40 -13.54 -18.92
CA ILE A 192 0.87 -12.26 -19.37
C ILE A 192 0.25 -11.60 -18.14
N PHE A 193 0.60 -10.35 -17.87
CA PHE A 193 0.08 -9.63 -16.71
C PHE A 193 -0.09 -8.14 -16.96
N HIS A 194 -1.01 -7.55 -16.19
CA HIS A 194 -1.29 -6.12 -16.27
C HIS A 194 -0.16 -5.30 -15.63
N GLU A 195 0.28 -4.24 -16.31
CA GLU A 195 1.15 -3.21 -15.77
C GLU A 195 0.78 -1.85 -16.37
N GLN A 196 0.24 -0.94 -15.55
CA GLN A 196 -0.24 0.38 -16.02
C GLN A 196 0.90 1.27 -16.54
N ARG A 197 2.12 1.08 -16.05
CA ARG A 197 3.30 1.79 -16.56
C ARG A 197 3.69 1.32 -17.96
N HIS A 198 3.27 0.12 -18.38
CA HIS A 198 3.59 -0.41 -19.70
C HIS A 198 2.98 0.47 -20.81
N ASP A 199 3.78 0.79 -21.82
CA ASP A 199 3.45 1.70 -22.92
C ASP A 199 2.97 3.10 -22.49
N ASN A 200 3.21 3.50 -21.23
CA ASN A 200 2.86 4.82 -20.73
C ASN A 200 4.12 5.71 -20.66
N PRO A 201 4.13 6.89 -21.31
CA PRO A 201 5.29 7.79 -21.25
C PRO A 201 5.49 8.43 -19.88
N ASN A 202 4.46 8.41 -19.01
CA ASN A 202 4.54 9.00 -17.68
C ASN A 202 5.30 8.10 -16.71
N SER A 203 6.58 8.40 -16.49
CA SER A 203 7.44 7.68 -15.55
C SER A 203 7.06 7.87 -14.08
N ALA A 204 6.14 8.78 -13.76
CA ALA A 204 5.67 9.01 -12.38
C ALA A 204 4.67 7.93 -11.91
N ILE A 205 4.17 7.08 -12.82
CA ILE A 205 3.29 5.98 -12.44
C ILE A 205 4.13 4.91 -11.71
N PRO A 206 3.78 4.56 -10.46
CA PRO A 206 4.46 3.49 -9.72
C PRO A 206 4.25 2.13 -10.39
N TYR A 207 5.14 1.18 -10.14
CA TYR A 207 4.93 -0.20 -10.58
C TYR A 207 3.77 -0.83 -9.81
N GLY A 208 2.90 -1.54 -10.52
CA GLY A 208 1.74 -2.20 -9.94
C GLY A 208 2.09 -3.52 -9.23
N GLU A 209 1.14 -4.02 -8.45
CA GLU A 209 1.32 -5.25 -7.66
C GLU A 209 1.60 -6.49 -8.52
N CYS A 210 1.00 -6.59 -9.71
CA CYS A 210 1.28 -7.69 -10.65
C CYS A 210 2.75 -7.72 -11.06
N TYR A 211 3.33 -6.55 -11.40
CA TYR A 211 4.75 -6.46 -11.73
C TYR A 211 5.63 -6.79 -10.53
N LEU A 212 5.33 -6.24 -9.35
CA LEU A 212 6.10 -6.49 -8.14
C LEU A 212 6.09 -7.97 -7.73
N LEU A 213 4.95 -8.64 -7.87
CA LEU A 213 4.83 -10.09 -7.69
C LEU A 213 5.68 -10.82 -8.72
N MET A 214 5.51 -10.55 -10.01
CA MET A 214 6.22 -11.26 -11.07
C MET A 214 7.73 -11.06 -11.01
N ALA A 215 8.20 -9.84 -10.72
CA ALA A 215 9.61 -9.53 -10.51
C ALA A 215 10.24 -10.35 -9.36
N SER A 216 9.45 -10.66 -8.31
CA SER A 216 9.92 -11.50 -7.20
C SER A 216 10.05 -12.99 -7.56
N LEU A 217 9.33 -13.44 -8.59
CA LEU A 217 9.30 -14.85 -9.05
C LEU A 217 10.28 -15.10 -10.20
N GLN A 218 10.48 -14.11 -11.06
CA GLN A 218 11.18 -14.21 -12.34
C GLN A 218 12.59 -14.83 -12.24
N PRO A 219 13.47 -14.48 -11.27
CA PRO A 219 14.79 -15.11 -11.15
C PRO A 219 14.76 -16.63 -10.93
N TYR A 220 13.66 -17.15 -10.41
CA TYR A 220 13.49 -18.57 -10.14
C TYR A 220 12.78 -19.28 -11.29
N LEU A 221 11.77 -18.63 -11.86
CA LEU A 221 11.08 -19.13 -13.04
C LEU A 221 12.02 -19.22 -14.24
N TYR A 222 12.97 -18.29 -14.40
CA TYR A 222 14.00 -18.41 -15.44
C TYR A 222 14.89 -19.64 -15.29
N ARG A 223 15.29 -19.97 -14.06
CA ARG A 223 16.09 -21.17 -13.79
C ARG A 223 15.29 -22.46 -14.03
N LEU A 224 14.00 -22.45 -13.71
CA LEU A 224 13.12 -23.59 -13.94
C LEU A 224 12.81 -23.77 -15.43
N ASN A 225 12.46 -22.68 -16.11
CA ASN A 225 11.98 -22.71 -17.49
C ASN A 225 13.10 -22.74 -18.53
N LYS A 226 14.33 -22.31 -18.16
CA LYS A 226 15.47 -22.14 -19.07
C LYS A 226 15.14 -21.27 -20.29
N MET A 227 14.33 -20.24 -20.09
CA MET A 227 13.96 -19.25 -21.11
C MET A 227 14.46 -17.87 -20.70
N GLU A 228 15.09 -17.14 -21.62
CA GLU A 228 15.60 -15.78 -21.35
C GLU A 228 14.47 -14.75 -21.25
N HIS A 229 13.40 -14.92 -22.03
CA HIS A 229 12.22 -14.08 -22.01
C HIS A 229 10.96 -14.94 -22.05
N ASN A 230 10.08 -14.76 -21.07
CA ASN A 230 8.88 -15.59 -20.92
C ASN A 230 7.70 -14.83 -20.31
N TYR A 231 7.68 -13.51 -20.40
CA TYR A 231 6.58 -12.71 -19.88
C TYR A 231 6.26 -11.55 -20.80
N PHE A 232 4.98 -11.21 -20.88
CA PHE A 232 4.48 -10.06 -21.61
C PHE A 232 3.65 -9.20 -20.68
N MET A 233 3.82 -7.89 -20.79
CA MET A 233 3.03 -6.93 -20.04
C MET A 233 1.95 -6.37 -20.96
N PHE A 234 0.83 -5.96 -20.36
CA PHE A 234 -0.18 -5.19 -21.07
C PHE A 234 -0.78 -4.13 -20.15
N ASN A 235 -1.22 -3.03 -20.74
CA ASN A 235 -1.87 -1.96 -20.01
C ASN A 235 -3.36 -1.94 -20.38
N GLU A 236 -4.23 -2.43 -19.49
CA GLU A 236 -5.67 -2.60 -19.78
C GLU A 236 -6.38 -1.30 -20.20
N LEU A 237 -5.84 -0.13 -19.83
CA LEU A 237 -6.39 1.18 -20.17
C LEU A 237 -6.06 1.63 -21.60
N HIS A 238 -5.02 1.04 -22.20
CA HIS A 238 -4.48 1.46 -23.50
C HIS A 238 -4.27 0.29 -24.47
N TYR A 239 -4.56 -0.95 -24.06
CA TYR A 239 -4.45 -2.14 -24.89
C TYR A 239 -5.71 -2.37 -25.72
N ASN A 240 -5.52 -2.72 -27.00
CA ASN A 240 -6.60 -3.17 -27.87
C ASN A 240 -6.56 -4.70 -28.04
N LYS A 241 -7.66 -5.24 -28.59
CA LYS A 241 -7.82 -6.68 -28.81
C LYS A 241 -6.72 -7.26 -29.69
N GLU A 242 -6.33 -6.56 -30.75
CA GLU A 242 -5.32 -7.02 -31.72
C GLU A 242 -3.95 -7.22 -31.08
N ARG A 243 -3.49 -6.26 -30.27
CA ARG A 243 -2.22 -6.38 -29.52
C ARG A 243 -2.28 -7.51 -28.50
N MET A 244 -3.42 -7.70 -27.83
CA MET A 244 -3.60 -8.82 -26.88
C MET A 244 -3.51 -10.16 -27.60
N GLU A 245 -4.14 -10.28 -28.76
CA GLU A 245 -4.05 -11.47 -29.61
C GLU A 245 -2.60 -11.75 -30.03
N GLU A 246 -1.86 -10.72 -30.41
CA GLU A 246 -0.43 -10.84 -30.75
C GLU A 246 0.40 -11.34 -29.56
N ASN A 247 0.21 -10.77 -28.36
CA ASN A 247 0.88 -11.23 -27.14
C ASN A 247 0.54 -12.68 -26.80
N LEU A 248 -0.73 -13.06 -26.91
CA LEU A 248 -1.17 -14.44 -26.67
C LEU A 248 -0.55 -15.41 -27.68
N ARG A 249 -0.46 -15.01 -28.96
CA ARG A 249 0.21 -15.81 -29.99
C ARG A 249 1.69 -15.98 -29.69
N LYS A 250 2.40 -14.90 -29.34
CA LYS A 250 3.81 -14.94 -28.94
C LYS A 250 4.02 -15.82 -27.71
N ALA A 251 3.20 -15.64 -26.67
CA ALA A 251 3.25 -16.45 -25.45
C ALA A 251 3.02 -17.94 -25.74
N SER A 252 2.02 -18.28 -26.55
CA SER A 252 1.74 -19.66 -26.97
C SER A 252 2.89 -20.27 -27.76
N MET A 253 3.49 -19.51 -28.69
CA MET A 253 4.66 -19.96 -29.45
C MET A 253 5.88 -20.20 -28.55
N LEU A 254 6.10 -19.37 -27.52
CA LEU A 254 7.20 -19.57 -26.58
C LEU A 254 6.97 -20.79 -25.66
N SER A 255 5.74 -21.00 -25.18
CA SER A 255 5.45 -22.10 -24.26
C SER A 255 5.32 -23.45 -24.97
N ASN A 256 4.76 -23.48 -26.18
CA ASN A 256 4.42 -24.70 -26.92
C ASN A 256 5.35 -24.98 -28.11
N GLY A 257 6.14 -24.00 -28.54
CA GLY A 257 7.00 -24.12 -29.72
C GLY A 257 8.14 -25.11 -29.50
N ASN A 258 8.28 -26.07 -30.41
CA ASN A 258 9.52 -26.81 -30.57
C ASN A 258 10.61 -25.83 -31.01
N LEU A 259 11.78 -25.88 -30.38
CA LEU A 259 12.93 -24.99 -30.60
C LEU A 259 13.61 -25.18 -31.99
N GLY A 260 12.91 -25.80 -32.94
CA GLY A 260 13.42 -26.10 -34.28
C GLY A 260 13.01 -25.12 -35.38
N VAL A 261 12.32 -24.00 -35.07
CA VAL A 261 11.81 -23.07 -36.11
C VAL A 261 12.12 -21.58 -35.81
N LEU A 262 13.01 -21.28 -34.86
CA LEU A 262 13.44 -19.90 -34.57
C LEU A 262 14.88 -19.59 -35.04
N GLU A 263 15.41 -20.35 -36.00
CA GLU A 263 16.42 -19.82 -36.92
C GLU A 263 15.70 -19.22 -38.12
N ARG A 264 15.39 -17.92 -38.04
CA ARG A 264 15.25 -16.94 -39.15
C ARG A 264 14.26 -15.86 -38.73
N SER A 265 14.74 -14.86 -37.99
CA SER A 265 14.39 -13.46 -38.24
C SER A 265 15.36 -12.54 -37.48
N PRO A 266 15.67 -11.35 -38.05
CA PRO A 266 16.89 -10.62 -37.76
C PRO A 266 16.84 -9.92 -36.40
N ARG A 267 18.03 -9.81 -35.79
CA ARG A 267 18.25 -8.98 -34.60
C ARG A 267 17.90 -7.53 -34.93
N PHE A 268 17.02 -6.95 -34.14
CA PHE A 268 16.89 -5.50 -33.95
C PHE A 268 17.32 -5.17 -32.53
#